data_AF-A0A933ZM01-F1
#
_entry.id   AF-A0A933ZM01-F1
#
_cell.length_a   1.000
_cell.length_b   1.000
_cell.length_c   1.000
_cell.angle_alpha   90.00
_cell.angle_beta   90.00
_cell.angle_gamma   90.00
#
_symmetry.space_group_name_H-M   'P 1'
#
loop_
_entity.id
_entity.type
_entity.pdbx_description
1 polymer ?
#
loop_
_entity_poly.entity_id
_entity_poly.type
_entity_poly.pdbx_seq_one_letter_code
_entity_poly.pdbx_strand_id
1 'polypeptide(L)'
;MRTGRLGSALALGTLFYVGCFTAVGEPDYWDPRRQGYLHPDGGGAFGPGGTGCPAVECSSYGDMESLDAVLEKLRGVPWPVIDKTTSVCLPASGDIPVTRTVSLRATDLELPAQCAPAGSCTGLTFKLSEGARGVTCLDHFCTALMLNSARFRVRLLVRDQYPTNPRYVPVVEVLPPCEAGCAQDEVTCGANHTCWPDLTEHCRFCLALPKEECACAGREESEACRVFESNSQSCAGKCIEGACEIAGGQPGCPSL
;
A
#
# COMPACT_ATOMS: atom_id res chain seq x y z
N MET A 1 -56.02 -29.10 -50.93
CA MET A 1 -55.45 -30.10 -49.99
C MET A 1 -54.30 -29.42 -49.24
N ARG A 2 -54.56 -28.97 -48.01
CA ARG A 2 -54.07 -29.53 -46.72
C ARG A 2 -52.64 -29.11 -46.34
N THR A 3 -52.59 -27.96 -45.66
CA THR A 3 -51.94 -27.66 -44.36
C THR A 3 -50.86 -28.62 -43.81
N GLY A 4 -49.76 -28.03 -43.33
CA GLY A 4 -48.84 -28.64 -42.36
C GLY A 4 -47.79 -27.68 -41.82
N ARG A 5 -48.18 -26.76 -40.92
CA ARG A 5 -47.25 -26.00 -40.06
C ARG A 5 -46.90 -26.87 -38.84
N LEU A 6 -45.63 -27.22 -38.67
CA LEU A 6 -45.09 -27.75 -37.41
C LEU A 6 -44.42 -26.59 -36.66
N GLY A 7 -45.02 -26.22 -35.52
CA GLY A 7 -44.43 -25.34 -34.53
C GLY A 7 -43.55 -26.15 -33.59
N SER A 8 -42.31 -25.71 -33.42
CA SER A 8 -41.42 -26.17 -32.35
C SER A 8 -41.34 -25.07 -31.30
N ALA A 9 -42.02 -25.30 -30.18
CA ALA A 9 -41.87 -24.52 -28.97
C ALA A 9 -40.59 -24.98 -28.25
N LEU A 10 -39.55 -24.14 -28.28
CA LEU A 10 -38.37 -24.29 -27.41
C LEU A 10 -38.72 -23.69 -26.05
N ALA A 11 -38.99 -24.56 -25.08
CA ALA A 11 -39.14 -24.19 -23.68
C ALA A 11 -37.75 -23.80 -23.12
N LEU A 12 -37.56 -22.51 -22.88
CA LEU A 12 -36.45 -21.97 -22.10
C LEU A 12 -36.67 -22.34 -20.63
N GLY A 13 -36.01 -23.40 -20.18
CA GLY A 13 -35.90 -23.75 -18.76
C GLY A 13 -34.94 -22.80 -18.07
N THR A 14 -35.48 -21.78 -17.39
CA THR A 14 -34.71 -20.92 -16.50
C THR A 14 -34.39 -21.70 -15.22
N LEU A 15 -33.19 -22.28 -15.14
CA LEU A 15 -32.65 -22.81 -13.89
C LEU A 15 -32.26 -21.63 -12.99
N PHE A 16 -33.09 -21.33 -11.99
CA PHE A 16 -32.73 -20.46 -10.88
C PHE A 16 -31.80 -21.23 -9.93
N TYR A 17 -30.50 -21.01 -10.08
CA TYR A 17 -29.51 -21.44 -9.09
C TYR A 17 -29.56 -20.46 -7.91
N VAL A 18 -30.32 -20.79 -6.87
CA VAL A 18 -30.28 -20.09 -5.58
C VAL A 18 -29.01 -20.53 -4.87
N GLY A 19 -27.91 -19.82 -5.12
CA GLY A 19 -26.68 -19.97 -4.37
C GLY A 19 -26.87 -19.43 -2.96
N CYS A 20 -26.80 -20.31 -1.95
CA CYS A 20 -26.58 -19.92 -0.56
C CYS A 20 -25.24 -19.20 -0.44
N PHE A 21 -25.25 -17.88 -0.54
CA PHE A 21 -24.19 -17.04 0.01
C PHE A 21 -24.32 -17.07 1.53
N THR A 22 -23.62 -18.00 2.18
CA THR A 22 -23.27 -17.82 3.59
C THR A 22 -22.41 -16.57 3.68
N ALA A 23 -22.91 -15.54 4.34
CA ALA A 23 -22.16 -14.35 4.71
C ALA A 23 -20.95 -14.79 5.56
N VAL A 24 -19.82 -15.04 4.89
CA VAL A 24 -18.51 -14.95 5.53
C VAL A 24 -18.39 -13.49 5.89
N GLY A 25 -18.39 -13.17 7.19
CA GLY A 25 -18.33 -11.79 7.67
C GLY A 25 -17.27 -11.02 6.89
N GLU A 26 -17.64 -9.85 6.39
CA GLU A 26 -16.68 -8.92 5.81
C GLU A 26 -15.51 -8.81 6.79
N PRO A 27 -14.26 -9.05 6.38
CA PRO A 27 -13.12 -8.78 7.25
C PRO A 27 -13.27 -7.32 7.65
N ASP A 28 -13.28 -7.03 8.96
CA ASP A 28 -13.40 -5.69 9.55
C ASP A 28 -12.52 -4.71 8.76
N TYR A 29 -13.12 -4.05 7.77
CA TYR A 29 -12.44 -3.08 6.94
C TYR A 29 -12.41 -1.83 7.79
N TRP A 30 -11.29 -1.66 8.48
CA TRP A 30 -10.99 -0.51 9.32
C TRP A 30 -11.43 0.79 8.63
N ASP A 31 -12.31 1.56 9.29
CA ASP A 31 -12.82 2.83 8.79
C ASP A 31 -11.94 3.98 9.31
N PRO A 32 -11.08 4.59 8.47
CA PRO A 32 -10.17 5.67 8.87
C PRO A 32 -10.87 6.90 9.44
N ARG A 33 -12.16 7.10 9.15
CA ARG A 33 -12.88 8.32 9.51
C ARG A 33 -13.29 8.43 10.98
N ARG A 34 -13.02 7.40 11.80
CA ARG A 34 -13.37 7.40 13.24
C ARG A 34 -12.25 7.87 14.17
N GLN A 35 -11.05 8.16 13.68
CA GLN A 35 -9.99 8.72 14.53
C GLN A 35 -10.21 10.22 14.72
N GLY A 36 -10.48 10.63 15.96
CA GLY A 36 -10.46 12.03 16.36
C GLY A 36 -9.08 12.61 16.12
N TYR A 37 -9.05 13.75 15.43
CA TYR A 37 -7.89 14.58 15.13
C TYR A 37 -6.77 14.51 16.17
N LEU A 38 -5.65 13.89 15.82
CA LEU A 38 -4.37 14.18 16.48
C LEU A 38 -3.87 15.53 15.98
N HIS A 39 -3.61 16.42 16.92
CA HIS A 39 -3.13 17.78 16.66
C HIS A 39 -1.76 17.75 15.96
N PRO A 40 -1.55 18.50 14.85
CA PRO A 40 -0.29 18.50 14.09
C PRO A 40 0.91 19.09 14.83
N ASP A 41 0.72 19.74 15.98
CA ASP A 41 1.78 20.42 16.74
C ASP A 41 2.23 19.65 18.00
N GLY A 42 1.68 18.44 18.21
CA GLY A 42 2.05 17.60 19.34
C GLY A 42 3.31 16.81 19.06
N GLY A 43 4.47 17.34 19.44
CA GLY A 43 5.70 16.59 19.64
C GLY A 43 5.55 15.56 20.78
N GLY A 44 4.65 14.59 20.58
CA GLY A 44 4.54 13.40 21.41
C GLY A 44 5.85 12.65 21.27
N ALA A 45 6.64 12.68 22.33
CA ALA A 45 7.89 11.95 22.41
C ALA A 45 7.59 10.45 22.19
N PHE A 46 7.89 9.96 20.99
CA PHE A 46 8.09 8.54 20.77
C PHE A 46 9.09 8.04 21.83
N GLY A 47 8.83 6.88 22.43
CA GLY A 47 9.60 6.36 23.54
C GLY A 47 11.11 6.34 23.28
N PRO A 48 11.95 6.32 24.33
CA PRO A 48 13.40 6.55 24.24
C PRO A 48 14.22 5.49 23.46
N GLY A 49 13.58 4.52 22.79
CA GLY A 49 14.24 3.39 22.13
C GLY A 49 14.27 3.41 20.60
N GLY A 50 13.40 4.18 19.93
CA GLY A 50 13.34 4.20 18.46
C GLY A 50 14.09 5.38 17.87
N THR A 51 15.13 5.16 17.07
CA THR A 51 15.87 6.25 16.38
C THR A 51 15.09 6.91 15.23
N GLY A 52 13.82 6.56 15.03
CA GLY A 52 13.00 7.04 13.93
C GLY A 52 13.55 6.64 12.55
N CYS A 53 12.87 7.08 11.49
CA CYS A 53 13.43 6.95 10.15
C CYS A 53 14.60 7.91 9.94
N PRO A 54 15.69 7.46 9.28
CA PRO A 54 16.76 8.36 8.91
C PRO A 54 16.24 9.45 7.98
N ALA A 55 16.70 10.68 8.19
CA ALA A 55 16.39 11.79 7.31
C ALA A 55 16.94 11.51 5.89
N VAL A 56 16.12 11.77 4.89
CA VAL A 56 16.42 11.62 3.47
C VAL A 56 16.41 13.00 2.84
N GLU A 57 17.57 13.43 2.35
CA GLU A 57 17.69 14.71 1.64
C GLU A 57 16.88 14.71 0.34
N CYS A 58 16.17 15.81 0.08
CA CYS A 58 15.52 16.03 -1.20
C CYS A 58 16.58 16.06 -2.31
N SER A 59 16.45 15.14 -3.26
CA SER A 59 17.26 15.11 -4.48
C SER A 59 16.35 15.13 -5.68
N SER A 60 16.85 15.65 -6.81
CA SER A 60 16.18 15.60 -8.09
C SER A 60 17.10 14.94 -9.11
N TYR A 61 16.54 14.06 -9.92
CA TYR A 61 17.18 13.63 -11.15
C TYR A 61 17.14 14.75 -12.20
N GLY A 62 17.92 14.58 -13.27
CA GLY A 62 17.82 15.46 -14.45
C GLY A 62 16.53 15.20 -15.23
N ASP A 63 16.17 16.17 -16.07
CA ASP A 63 14.97 16.13 -16.92
C ASP A 63 14.92 14.87 -17.78
N MET A 64 13.74 14.24 -17.80
CA MET A 64 13.45 13.05 -18.57
C MET A 64 12.49 13.39 -19.71
N GLU A 65 12.96 13.17 -20.94
CA GLU A 65 12.18 13.46 -22.15
C GLU A 65 11.61 12.19 -22.81
N SER A 66 11.97 11.00 -22.32
CA SER A 66 11.60 9.72 -22.92
C SER A 66 11.26 8.65 -21.88
N LEU A 67 10.55 7.60 -22.32
CA LEU A 67 10.27 6.42 -21.50
C LEU A 67 11.56 5.72 -21.06
N ASP A 68 12.54 5.55 -21.95
CA ASP A 68 13.80 4.89 -21.63
C ASP A 68 14.56 5.59 -20.51
N ALA A 69 14.54 6.94 -20.48
CA ALA A 69 15.16 7.71 -19.42
C ALA A 69 14.47 7.47 -18.06
N VAL A 70 13.14 7.39 -18.05
CA VAL A 70 12.37 7.04 -16.85
C VAL A 70 12.70 5.62 -16.39
N LEU A 71 12.64 4.64 -17.29
CA LEU A 71 12.91 3.23 -16.97
C LEU A 71 14.33 3.03 -16.42
N GLU A 72 15.33 3.70 -17.02
CA GLU A 72 16.71 3.63 -16.56
C GLU A 72 16.87 4.10 -15.11
N LYS A 73 16.12 5.13 -14.68
CA LYS A 73 16.13 5.55 -13.27
C LYS A 73 15.42 4.55 -12.37
N LEU A 74 14.31 3.98 -12.82
CA LEU A 74 13.53 3.03 -12.02
C LEU A 74 14.27 1.71 -11.79
N ARG A 75 15.14 1.26 -12.72
CA ARG A 75 15.97 0.05 -12.55
C ARG A 75 16.89 0.11 -11.32
N GLY A 76 17.34 1.30 -10.94
CA GLY A 76 18.21 1.49 -9.77
C GLY A 76 17.47 1.53 -8.43
N VAL A 77 16.14 1.55 -8.43
CA VAL A 77 15.35 1.68 -7.20
C VAL A 77 15.07 0.28 -6.64
N PRO A 78 15.37 0.02 -5.35
CA PRO A 78 15.21 -1.32 -4.76
C PRO A 78 13.73 -1.73 -4.65
N TRP A 79 13.50 -3.04 -4.71
CA TRP A 79 12.21 -3.70 -4.47
C TRP A 79 12.21 -4.43 -3.12
N PRO A 80 12.13 -3.73 -1.98
CA PRO A 80 12.01 -4.37 -0.69
C PRO A 80 10.74 -5.21 -0.64
N VAL A 81 10.88 -6.45 -0.15
CA VAL A 81 9.74 -7.28 0.21
C VAL A 81 9.25 -6.80 1.57
N ILE A 82 7.97 -6.45 1.63
CA ILE A 82 7.29 -6.03 2.84
C ILE A 82 6.15 -6.98 3.13
N ASP A 83 5.91 -7.21 4.40
CA ASP A 83 4.84 -8.07 4.86
C ASP A 83 4.16 -7.47 6.10
N LYS A 84 3.18 -8.16 6.67
CA LYS A 84 2.41 -7.61 7.80
C LYS A 84 3.22 -7.45 9.08
N THR A 85 4.38 -8.09 9.15
CA THR A 85 5.30 -8.05 10.30
C THR A 85 6.41 -7.02 10.12
N THR A 86 6.54 -6.47 8.91
CA THR A 86 7.66 -5.61 8.53
C THR A 86 7.43 -4.15 8.99
N SER A 87 8.14 -3.73 10.04
CA SER A 87 8.27 -2.32 10.43
C SER A 87 9.62 -1.79 9.94
N VAL A 88 9.64 -1.13 8.78
CA VAL A 88 10.85 -0.57 8.17
C VAL A 88 10.60 0.81 7.59
N CYS A 89 11.66 1.60 7.46
CA CYS A 89 11.63 2.87 6.76
C CYS A 89 11.87 2.66 5.27
N LEU A 90 10.90 3.05 4.45
CA LEU A 90 10.99 2.89 3.01
C LEU A 90 11.24 4.24 2.36
N PRO A 91 12.48 4.56 1.96
CA PRO A 91 12.75 5.81 1.27
C PRO A 91 12.03 5.82 -0.08
N ALA A 92 11.63 7.02 -0.51
CA ALA A 92 11.27 7.25 -1.90
C ALA A 92 12.53 7.52 -2.72
N SER A 93 12.44 7.44 -4.05
CA SER A 93 13.46 7.96 -4.95
C SER A 93 13.63 9.48 -4.79
N GLY A 94 14.65 10.03 -5.45
CA GLY A 94 14.66 11.45 -5.78
C GLY A 94 13.52 11.84 -6.72
N ASP A 95 13.29 13.14 -6.89
CA ASP A 95 12.30 13.68 -7.80
C ASP A 95 12.66 13.32 -9.24
N ILE A 96 11.67 12.81 -9.97
CA ILE A 96 11.73 12.42 -11.37
C ILE A 96 10.98 13.48 -12.19
N PRO A 97 11.68 14.48 -12.75
CA PRO A 97 11.08 15.45 -13.65
C PRO A 97 10.91 14.85 -15.05
N VAL A 98 9.68 14.85 -15.54
CA VAL A 98 9.30 14.37 -16.88
C VAL A 98 8.74 15.56 -17.66
N THR A 99 9.47 16.06 -18.64
CA THR A 99 9.12 17.30 -19.36
C THR A 99 8.21 17.07 -20.57
N ARG A 100 8.20 15.85 -21.10
CA ARG A 100 7.38 15.44 -22.25
C ARG A 100 6.28 14.47 -21.84
N THR A 101 5.25 14.34 -22.68
CA THR A 101 4.24 13.31 -22.46
C THR A 101 4.83 11.92 -22.71
N VAL A 102 4.81 11.06 -21.70
CA VAL A 102 5.31 9.69 -21.75
C VAL A 102 4.25 8.74 -21.19
N SER A 103 4.10 7.56 -21.79
CA SER A 103 3.26 6.49 -21.25
C SER A 103 4.16 5.43 -20.63
N LEU A 104 3.95 5.13 -19.35
CA LEU A 104 4.65 4.07 -18.61
C LEU A 104 3.65 2.97 -18.28
N ARG A 105 3.88 1.74 -18.73
CA ARG A 105 3.03 0.58 -18.43
C ARG A 105 3.71 -0.33 -17.44
N ALA A 106 2.91 -1.10 -16.72
CA ALA A 106 3.39 -2.10 -15.77
C ALA A 106 4.33 -3.14 -16.42
N THR A 107 4.07 -3.50 -17.68
CA THR A 107 4.89 -4.42 -18.46
C THR A 107 6.23 -3.83 -18.93
N ASP A 108 6.39 -2.51 -18.84
CA ASP A 108 7.65 -1.85 -19.22
C ASP A 108 8.68 -1.93 -18.07
N LEU A 109 8.27 -2.35 -16.87
CA LEU A 109 9.13 -2.50 -15.69
C LEU A 109 9.59 -3.94 -15.49
N GLU A 110 10.89 -4.10 -15.21
CA GLU A 110 11.45 -5.37 -14.80
C GLU A 110 10.96 -5.71 -13.38
N LEU A 111 10.26 -6.84 -13.27
CA LEU A 111 9.80 -7.34 -11.98
C LEU A 111 10.98 -7.90 -11.18
N PRO A 112 10.94 -7.80 -9.84
CA PRO A 112 12.03 -8.28 -9.00
C PRO A 112 12.09 -9.81 -8.99
N ALA A 113 13.24 -10.37 -8.61
CA ALA A 113 13.54 -11.80 -8.75
C ALA A 113 12.53 -12.72 -8.03
N GLN A 114 11.88 -12.25 -6.97
CA GLN A 114 10.82 -12.98 -6.25
C GLN A 114 9.60 -13.27 -7.14
N CYS A 115 9.40 -12.48 -8.21
CA CYS A 115 8.36 -12.66 -9.22
C CYS A 115 8.77 -13.56 -10.39
N ALA A 116 10.02 -14.02 -10.46
CA ALA A 116 10.51 -14.84 -11.56
C ALA A 116 9.80 -16.21 -11.68
N PRO A 117 9.47 -16.92 -10.58
CA PRO A 117 8.71 -18.17 -10.68
C PRO A 117 7.30 -17.91 -11.23
N ALA A 118 6.87 -18.70 -12.20
CA ALA A 118 5.54 -18.56 -12.80
C ALA A 118 4.45 -18.66 -11.73
N GLY A 119 3.53 -17.68 -11.71
CA GLY A 119 2.42 -17.60 -10.76
C GLY A 119 2.78 -17.10 -9.36
N SER A 120 4.04 -16.72 -9.10
CA SER A 120 4.46 -16.19 -7.79
C SER A 120 3.93 -14.78 -7.51
N CYS A 121 3.79 -13.95 -8.55
CA CYS A 121 3.32 -12.58 -8.46
C CYS A 121 1.99 -12.34 -9.17
N THR A 122 1.22 -11.38 -8.66
CA THR A 122 0.17 -10.73 -9.44
C THR A 122 0.79 -9.85 -10.53
N GLY A 123 -0.05 -9.23 -11.37
CA GLY A 123 0.38 -8.09 -12.18
C GLY A 123 0.85 -6.93 -11.30
N LEU A 124 1.80 -6.15 -11.80
CA LEU A 124 2.24 -4.89 -11.18
C LEU A 124 1.13 -3.84 -11.31
N THR A 125 0.94 -3.07 -10.24
CA THR A 125 0.02 -1.94 -10.21
C THR A 125 0.74 -0.67 -9.73
N PHE A 126 0.29 0.48 -10.22
CA PHE A 126 0.71 1.77 -9.72
C PHE A 126 -0.28 2.25 -8.65
N LYS A 127 0.21 2.61 -7.47
CA LYS A 127 -0.58 3.30 -6.43
C LYS A 127 -0.25 4.79 -6.52
N LEU A 128 -1.17 5.57 -7.09
CA LEU A 128 -1.02 7.01 -7.23
C LEU A 128 -1.44 7.72 -5.94
N SER A 129 -0.52 8.44 -5.31
CA SER A 129 -0.81 9.26 -4.14
C SER A 129 -1.47 10.56 -4.56
N GLU A 130 -2.30 11.12 -3.68
CA GLU A 130 -2.85 12.45 -3.89
C GLU A 130 -1.71 13.48 -4.02
N GLY A 131 -1.89 14.48 -4.88
CA GLY A 131 -0.88 15.52 -5.11
C GLY A 131 0.23 15.19 -6.12
N ALA A 132 0.30 13.97 -6.68
CA ALA A 132 1.23 13.62 -7.75
C ALA A 132 0.83 14.23 -9.11
N ARG A 133 0.99 15.56 -9.24
CA ARG A 133 0.56 16.34 -10.40
C ARG A 133 1.25 15.91 -11.69
N GLY A 134 0.50 15.90 -12.78
CA GLY A 134 0.99 15.51 -14.10
C GLY A 134 1.07 13.99 -14.30
N VAL A 135 0.67 13.18 -13.32
CA VAL A 135 0.56 11.72 -13.44
C VAL A 135 -0.91 11.32 -13.45
N THR A 136 -1.30 10.45 -14.37
CA THR A 136 -2.70 9.98 -14.49
C THR A 136 -2.76 8.50 -14.84
N CYS A 137 -3.61 7.74 -14.16
CA CYS A 137 -3.90 6.35 -14.53
C CYS A 137 -4.66 6.29 -15.85
N LEU A 138 -4.21 5.45 -16.78
CA LEU A 138 -4.83 5.26 -18.10
C LEU A 138 -5.89 4.15 -18.12
N ASP A 139 -5.99 3.35 -17.06
CA ASP A 139 -6.93 2.26 -16.91
C ASP A 139 -7.47 2.16 -15.47
N HIS A 140 -8.51 1.37 -15.29
CA HIS A 140 -9.22 1.21 -14.01
C HIS A 140 -8.36 0.60 -12.90
N PHE A 141 -7.39 -0.25 -13.26
CA PHE A 141 -6.52 -0.93 -12.31
C PHE A 141 -5.18 -0.20 -12.11
N CYS A 142 -5.05 0.99 -12.71
CA CYS A 142 -3.84 1.78 -12.80
C CYS A 142 -2.62 0.91 -13.16
N THR A 143 -2.72 0.13 -14.23
CA THR A 143 -1.60 -0.65 -14.78
C THR A 143 -0.78 0.12 -15.82
N ALA A 144 -1.25 1.31 -16.22
CA ALA A 144 -0.53 2.23 -17.07
C ALA A 144 -0.73 3.68 -16.58
N LEU A 145 0.34 4.47 -16.68
CA LEU A 145 0.39 5.88 -16.33
C LEU A 145 0.68 6.73 -17.57
N MET A 146 -0.02 7.85 -17.68
CA MET A 146 0.40 8.97 -18.49
C MET A 146 1.13 9.97 -17.60
N LEU A 147 2.36 10.30 -18.00
CA LEU A 147 3.21 11.29 -17.37
C LEU A 147 3.24 12.50 -18.31
N ASN A 148 2.78 13.66 -17.86
CA ASN A 148 2.71 14.86 -18.69
C ASN A 148 3.18 16.09 -17.91
N SER A 149 4.38 16.58 -18.23
CA SER A 149 5.02 17.68 -17.49
C SER A 149 4.98 17.44 -15.98
N ALA A 150 5.32 16.22 -15.58
CA ALA A 150 5.18 15.72 -14.22
C ALA A 150 6.49 15.88 -13.45
N ARG A 151 6.39 16.05 -12.13
CA ARG A 151 7.49 15.85 -11.18
C ARG A 151 6.93 14.99 -10.07
N PHE A 152 7.55 13.85 -9.81
CA PHE A 152 7.06 12.87 -8.83
C PHE A 152 8.22 12.09 -8.25
N ARG A 153 8.00 11.39 -7.14
CA ARG A 153 8.92 10.38 -6.64
C ARG A 153 8.28 9.01 -6.77
N VAL A 154 9.07 7.97 -6.72
CA VAL A 154 8.56 6.60 -6.67
C VAL A 154 9.04 5.87 -5.43
N ARG A 155 8.28 4.87 -5.05
CA ARG A 155 8.73 3.85 -4.12
C ARG A 155 8.28 2.49 -4.64
N LEU A 156 9.25 1.63 -4.92
CA LEU A 156 9.03 0.29 -5.43
C LEU A 156 8.99 -0.66 -4.22
N LEU A 157 8.13 -1.68 -4.28
CA LEU A 157 7.97 -2.65 -3.20
C LEU A 157 7.31 -3.92 -3.70
N VAL A 158 7.49 -5.01 -2.95
CA VAL A 158 6.73 -6.25 -3.14
C VAL A 158 5.96 -6.52 -1.85
N ARG A 159 4.63 -6.59 -1.91
CA ARG A 159 3.84 -7.02 -0.75
C ARG A 159 3.81 -8.54 -0.73
N ASP A 160 4.28 -9.14 0.35
CA ASP A 160 4.06 -10.56 0.65
C ASP A 160 2.69 -10.71 1.32
N GLN A 161 1.81 -11.48 0.67
CA GLN A 161 0.45 -11.72 1.09
C GLN A 161 0.23 -13.14 1.60
N TYR A 162 1.31 -13.88 1.92
CA TYR A 162 1.19 -15.25 2.43
C TYR A 162 0.07 -15.39 3.49
N PRO A 163 -0.81 -16.41 3.39
CA PRO A 163 -0.70 -17.60 2.54
C PRO A 163 -1.39 -17.51 1.17
N THR A 164 -1.72 -16.33 0.64
CA THR A 164 -2.42 -16.23 -0.66
C THR A 164 -1.55 -16.66 -1.86
N ASN A 165 -2.21 -17.02 -2.96
CA ASN A 165 -1.59 -17.31 -4.25
C ASN A 165 -2.29 -16.48 -5.36
N PRO A 166 -1.58 -15.62 -6.13
CA PRO A 166 -0.15 -15.32 -6.04
C PRO A 166 0.26 -14.77 -4.67
N ARG A 167 1.49 -15.09 -4.23
CA ARG A 167 1.99 -14.68 -2.91
C ARG A 167 2.39 -13.21 -2.90
N TYR A 168 2.96 -12.73 -4.00
CA TYR A 168 3.62 -11.45 -4.05
C TYR A 168 2.84 -10.46 -4.92
N VAL A 169 2.75 -9.20 -4.47
CA VAL A 169 2.11 -8.11 -5.21
C VAL A 169 3.13 -7.00 -5.43
N PRO A 170 3.73 -6.87 -6.63
CA PRO A 170 4.61 -5.76 -6.94
C PRO A 170 3.78 -4.47 -7.07
N VAL A 171 4.19 -3.43 -6.34
CA VAL A 171 3.52 -2.13 -6.36
C VAL A 171 4.56 -1.03 -6.59
N VAL A 172 4.21 -0.08 -7.44
CA VAL A 172 4.95 1.18 -7.59
C VAL A 172 4.09 2.28 -7.00
N GLU A 173 4.47 2.78 -5.83
CA GLU A 173 3.85 3.99 -5.29
C GLU A 173 4.41 5.20 -6.03
N VAL A 174 3.52 6.02 -6.58
CA VAL A 174 3.85 7.31 -7.17
C VAL A 174 3.48 8.38 -6.14
N LEU A 175 4.50 9.10 -5.69
CA LEU A 175 4.44 10.08 -4.63
C LEU A 175 4.63 11.49 -5.21
N PRO A 176 4.10 12.53 -4.55
CA PRO A 176 4.40 13.92 -4.92
C PRO A 176 5.90 14.23 -4.86
N PRO A 177 6.36 15.34 -5.49
CA PRO A 177 7.72 15.86 -5.31
C PRO A 177 8.09 16.03 -3.84
N CYS A 178 9.38 16.02 -3.53
CA CYS A 178 9.88 16.17 -2.16
C CYS A 178 9.41 17.45 -1.46
N GLU A 179 9.29 18.55 -2.21
CA GLU A 179 8.87 19.86 -1.71
C GLU A 179 7.34 20.00 -1.61
N ALA A 180 6.57 18.98 -1.99
CA ALA A 180 5.12 19.05 -1.90
C ALA A 180 4.68 19.05 -0.42
N GLY A 181 3.88 20.04 -0.04
CA GLY A 181 3.22 20.06 1.26
C GLY A 181 2.12 19.00 1.35
N CYS A 182 1.83 18.56 2.56
CA CYS A 182 0.73 17.64 2.83
C CYS A 182 -0.62 18.36 2.84
N ALA A 183 -1.70 17.61 2.55
CA ALA A 183 -3.05 18.09 2.76
C ALA A 183 -3.32 18.35 4.25
N GLN A 184 -4.39 19.09 4.55
CA GLN A 184 -4.71 19.52 5.92
C GLN A 184 -5.00 18.34 6.87
N ASP A 185 -5.51 17.25 6.32
CA ASP A 185 -5.86 16.01 7.02
C ASP A 185 -4.78 14.92 6.90
N GLU A 186 -3.63 15.21 6.30
CA GLU A 186 -2.52 14.28 6.16
C GLU A 186 -1.44 14.51 7.24
N VAL A 187 -0.83 13.43 7.67
CA VAL A 187 0.34 13.44 8.56
C VAL A 187 1.63 13.51 7.73
N THR A 188 2.46 14.51 8.02
CA THR A 188 3.78 14.65 7.40
C THR A 188 4.80 13.72 8.03
N CYS A 189 5.50 12.94 7.20
CA CYS A 189 6.74 12.29 7.58
C CYS A 189 7.93 13.20 7.25
N GLY A 190 8.44 13.91 8.24
CA GLY A 190 9.59 14.81 8.05
C GLY A 190 10.87 14.09 7.58
N ALA A 191 11.04 12.82 7.96
CA ALA A 191 12.25 12.05 7.60
C ALA A 191 12.36 11.75 6.10
N ASN A 192 11.25 11.56 5.39
CA ASN A 192 11.29 11.24 3.95
C ASN A 192 10.42 12.19 3.10
N HIS A 193 9.93 13.28 3.70
CA HIS A 193 9.08 14.28 3.08
C HIS A 193 7.85 13.67 2.39
N THR A 194 7.17 12.70 3.01
CA THR A 194 5.93 12.10 2.46
C THR A 194 4.72 12.41 3.32
N CYS A 195 3.54 12.30 2.74
CA CYS A 195 2.26 12.59 3.37
C CYS A 195 1.43 11.31 3.45
N TRP A 196 0.72 11.13 4.57
CA TRP A 196 -0.05 9.92 4.85
C TRP A 196 -1.42 10.27 5.43
N PRO A 197 -2.46 9.51 5.10
CA PRO A 197 -3.80 9.75 5.66
C PRO A 197 -3.89 9.46 7.16
N ASP A 198 -2.98 8.63 7.69
CA ASP A 198 -2.98 8.22 9.11
C ASP A 198 -1.57 7.85 9.60
N LEU A 199 -1.46 7.61 10.91
CA LEU A 199 -0.21 7.23 11.57
C LEU A 199 0.24 5.79 11.33
N THR A 200 -0.64 4.90 10.86
CA THR A 200 -0.33 3.48 10.65
C THR A 200 0.56 3.29 9.43
N GLU A 201 0.31 4.06 8.36
CA GLU A 201 1.20 4.09 7.19
C GLU A 201 2.30 5.17 7.32
N HIS A 202 2.43 5.86 8.46
CA HIS A 202 3.33 7.01 8.60
C HIS A 202 4.80 6.65 8.43
N CYS A 203 5.48 7.40 7.56
CA CYS A 203 6.82 7.10 7.07
C CYS A 203 6.97 5.72 6.41
N ARG A 204 5.86 4.99 6.27
CA ARG A 204 5.59 3.66 5.73
C ARG A 204 6.55 2.57 6.22
N PHE A 205 6.60 2.20 7.51
CA PHE A 205 5.47 1.79 8.35
C PHE A 205 5.75 2.01 9.86
N CYS A 206 5.34 3.15 10.42
CA CYS A 206 5.60 3.61 11.79
C CYS A 206 7.09 3.78 12.17
N LEU A 207 7.85 4.53 11.38
CA LEU A 207 9.14 5.07 11.83
C LEU A 207 10.23 4.04 12.26
N ALA A 208 10.11 2.78 11.84
CA ALA A 208 10.92 1.67 12.35
C ALA A 208 10.81 1.48 13.88
N LEU A 209 9.67 1.87 14.46
CA LEU A 209 9.30 1.52 15.83
C LEU A 209 9.11 -0.01 15.94
N PRO A 210 9.25 -0.57 17.15
CA PRO A 210 8.78 -1.91 17.45
C PRO A 210 7.33 -2.10 16.98
N LYS A 211 7.01 -3.30 16.47
CA LYS A 211 5.68 -3.59 15.89
C LYS A 211 4.55 -3.39 16.90
N GLU A 212 4.82 -3.58 18.19
CA GLU A 212 3.91 -3.36 19.30
C GLU A 212 3.58 -1.87 19.48
N GLU A 213 4.59 -1.01 19.43
CA GLU A 213 4.42 0.44 19.49
C GLU A 213 3.72 0.96 18.22
N CYS A 214 4.12 0.47 17.05
CA CYS A 214 3.46 0.82 15.78
C CYS A 214 1.97 0.47 15.80
N ALA A 215 1.61 -0.71 16.32
CA ALA A 215 0.21 -1.13 16.40
C ALA A 215 -0.67 -0.19 17.24
N CYS A 216 -0.07 0.62 18.11
CA CYS A 216 -0.72 1.60 18.97
C CYS A 216 -0.44 3.06 18.59
N ALA A 217 0.30 3.30 17.50
CA ALA A 217 0.54 4.65 17.01
C ALA A 217 -0.78 5.34 16.64
N GLY A 218 -1.10 6.43 17.35
CA GLY A 218 -2.33 7.20 17.14
C GLY A 218 -3.60 6.58 17.73
N ARG A 219 -3.48 5.55 18.57
CA ARG A 219 -4.60 4.93 19.29
C ARG A 219 -4.67 5.42 20.73
N GLU A 220 -5.87 5.36 21.31
CA GLU A 220 -6.07 5.70 22.72
C GLU A 220 -5.68 4.53 23.66
N GLU A 221 -5.41 4.86 24.93
CA GLU A 221 -5.18 3.88 25.99
C GLU A 221 -6.38 2.91 26.09
N SER A 222 -6.08 1.63 26.26
CA SER A 222 -7.02 0.50 26.26
C SER A 222 -7.76 0.22 24.94
N GLU A 223 -7.48 0.95 23.85
CA GLU A 223 -8.03 0.63 22.53
C GLU A 223 -7.49 -0.72 22.02
N ALA A 224 -8.31 -1.45 21.26
CA ALA A 224 -7.90 -2.73 20.69
C ALA A 224 -6.79 -2.54 19.65
N CYS A 225 -5.74 -3.36 19.75
CA CYS A 225 -4.62 -3.37 18.81
C CYS A 225 -4.35 -4.80 18.33
N ARG A 226 -3.58 -4.91 17.24
CA ARG A 226 -3.21 -6.20 16.64
C ARG A 226 -1.76 -6.17 16.18
N VAL A 227 -0.96 -7.10 16.66
CA VAL A 227 0.42 -7.31 16.23
C VAL A 227 0.47 -8.56 15.35
N PHE A 228 1.20 -8.52 14.24
CA PHE A 228 1.41 -9.68 13.39
C PHE A 228 2.75 -10.35 13.74
N GLU A 229 2.70 -11.58 14.22
CA GLU A 229 3.90 -12.43 14.46
C GLU A 229 4.37 -13.09 13.17
N SER A 230 3.44 -13.34 12.26
CA SER A 230 3.70 -13.82 10.90
C SER A 230 2.59 -13.34 9.96
N ASN A 231 2.74 -13.56 8.67
CA ASN A 231 1.71 -13.17 7.69
C ASN A 231 0.36 -13.88 7.88
N SER A 232 0.37 -15.04 8.54
CA SER A 232 -0.83 -15.83 8.87
C SER A 232 -1.24 -15.77 10.34
N GLN A 233 -0.45 -15.13 11.22
CA GLN A 233 -0.73 -15.09 12.65
C GLN A 233 -0.70 -13.66 13.18
N SER A 234 -1.77 -13.31 13.87
CA SER A 234 -1.87 -12.04 14.57
C SER A 234 -2.37 -12.22 15.99
N CYS A 235 -1.87 -11.37 16.87
CA CYS A 235 -2.10 -11.38 18.29
C CYS A 235 -2.90 -10.14 18.64
N ALA A 236 -4.08 -10.35 19.23
CA ALA A 236 -4.95 -9.27 19.63
C ALA A 236 -4.58 -8.82 21.04
N GLY A 237 -4.49 -7.51 21.23
CA GLY A 237 -4.09 -6.89 22.49
C GLY A 237 -4.85 -5.60 22.75
N LYS A 238 -4.34 -4.83 23.70
CA LYS A 238 -4.77 -3.45 23.96
C LYS A 238 -3.57 -2.52 24.02
N CYS A 239 -3.78 -1.28 23.62
CA CYS A 239 -2.77 -0.26 23.80
C CYS A 239 -2.63 0.09 25.27
N ILE A 240 -1.48 -0.21 25.85
CA ILE A 240 -1.12 0.10 27.23
C ILE A 240 0.21 0.83 27.19
N GLU A 241 0.24 2.06 27.71
CA GLU A 241 1.44 2.91 27.73
C GLU A 241 2.08 3.11 26.33
N GLY A 242 1.24 3.15 25.28
CA GLY A 242 1.68 3.38 23.90
C GLY A 242 2.19 2.14 23.16
N ALA A 243 2.15 0.95 23.77
CA ALA A 243 2.50 -0.31 23.13
C ALA A 243 1.31 -1.30 23.15
N CYS A 244 1.27 -2.19 22.17
CA CYS A 244 0.25 -3.23 22.12
C CYS A 244 0.57 -4.38 23.07
N GLU A 245 -0.08 -4.41 24.22
CA GLU A 245 0.01 -5.51 25.17
C GLU A 245 -0.91 -6.67 24.74
N ILE A 246 -0.30 -7.79 24.39
CA ILE A 246 -1.00 -8.99 23.94
C ILE A 246 -1.63 -9.71 25.14
N ALA A 247 -2.91 -10.05 25.06
CA ALA A 247 -3.57 -10.83 26.10
C ALA A 247 -2.94 -12.23 26.21
N GLY A 248 -2.47 -12.59 27.40
CA GLY A 248 -1.88 -13.91 27.65
C GLY A 248 -2.82 -15.07 27.28
N GLY A 249 -2.24 -16.19 26.85
CA GLY A 249 -2.97 -17.42 26.53
C GLY A 249 -3.42 -17.56 25.07
N GLN A 250 -3.07 -16.62 24.18
CA GLN A 250 -3.26 -16.78 22.74
C GLN A 250 -2.21 -17.77 22.16
N PRO A 251 -2.63 -18.86 21.49
CA PRO A 251 -1.68 -19.81 20.91
C PRO A 251 -0.75 -19.16 19.89
N GLY A 252 0.56 -19.33 20.08
CA GLY A 252 1.62 -18.81 19.23
C GLY A 252 1.82 -17.29 19.28
N CYS A 253 1.24 -16.63 20.28
CA CYS A 253 1.52 -15.23 20.59
C CYS A 253 2.47 -15.15 21.79
N PRO A 254 3.55 -14.35 21.72
CA PRO A 254 4.39 -14.12 22.89
C PRO A 254 3.56 -13.40 23.96
N SER A 255 3.60 -13.91 25.20
CA SER A 255 3.19 -13.13 26.36
C SER A 255 4.33 -12.17 26.68
N LEU A 256 4.05 -10.87 26.70
CA LEU A 256 4.95 -9.85 27.21
C LEU A 256 5.11 -9.96 28.73
#